data_AF-A0A646HK58-F1
#
_entry.id   AF-A0A646HK58-F1
#
_cell.length_a   1.000
_cell.length_b   1.000
_cell.length_c   1.000
_cell.angle_alpha   90.00
_cell.angle_beta   90.00
_cell.angle_gamma   90.00
#
_symmetry.space_group_name_H-M   'P 1'
#
loop_
_entity.id
_entity.type
_entity.pdbx_description
1 polymer ?
#
loop_
_entity_poly.entity_id
_entity_poly.type
_entity_poly.pdbx_seq_one_letter_code
_entity_poly.pdbx_strand_id
1 'polypeptide(L)'
;MANICDTQYKVMGERKAVADLWNTLQAMEVNTKNVYLYKLAEHYGIDYEKMGISVRGHIYWAEFEADEDICLLSFDTESAWSACEEFFDELNKVLGGELSVSYREIECGCDIFYVHDEQGFFPEECCVSSSGEPFEDACEDIFDTCQDAIAKWCEKMGIAQGDRTDDEMMDFINGYEYENEDTYYYINKFTFS
;
A
#
# COMPACT_ATOMS: atom_id res chain seq x y z
N MET A 1 16.53 12.32 -2.95
CA MET A 1 15.29 12.04 -2.21
C MET A 1 15.04 10.55 -2.39
N ALA A 2 14.60 9.83 -1.37
CA ALA A 2 14.17 8.45 -1.59
C ALA A 2 12.79 8.50 -2.25
N ASN A 3 12.47 7.52 -3.09
CA ASN A 3 11.11 7.33 -3.53
C ASN A 3 10.26 6.93 -2.31
N ILE A 4 8.99 7.33 -2.33
CA ILE A 4 8.04 7.08 -1.24
C ILE A 4 7.20 5.88 -1.64
N CYS A 5 7.25 4.85 -0.80
CA CYS A 5 6.33 3.73 -0.87
C CYS A 5 5.16 4.01 0.05
N ASP A 6 3.95 4.05 -0.52
CA ASP A 6 2.71 4.02 0.25
C ASP A 6 2.36 2.58 0.57
N THR A 7 1.92 2.31 1.79
CA THR A 7 1.55 0.96 2.21
C THR A 7 0.37 1.03 3.14
N GLN A 8 -0.70 0.35 2.75
CA GLN A 8 -1.87 0.14 3.58
C GLN A 8 -1.76 -1.20 4.30
N TYR A 9 -1.92 -1.19 5.62
CA TYR A 9 -1.91 -2.36 6.47
C TYR A 9 -3.29 -2.65 7.04
N LYS A 10 -3.59 -3.93 7.17
CA LYS A 10 -4.77 -4.49 7.82
C LYS A 10 -4.29 -5.54 8.81
N VAL A 11 -4.42 -5.23 10.10
CA VAL A 11 -3.91 -6.04 11.20
C VAL A 11 -5.05 -6.64 12.00
N MET A 12 -5.13 -7.95 11.98
CA MET A 12 -5.99 -8.75 12.85
C MET A 12 -5.14 -9.55 13.85
N GLY A 13 -5.79 -10.21 14.80
CA GLY A 13 -5.11 -11.10 15.73
C GLY A 13 -5.83 -11.20 17.06
N GLU A 14 -5.08 -11.58 18.09
CA GLU A 14 -5.61 -11.57 19.45
C GLU A 14 -5.98 -10.14 19.88
N ARG A 15 -7.17 -9.99 20.47
CA ARG A 15 -7.79 -8.68 20.74
C ARG A 15 -6.92 -7.78 21.61
N LYS A 16 -6.24 -8.34 22.61
CA LYS A 16 -5.35 -7.58 23.47
C LYS A 16 -4.10 -7.13 22.72
N ALA A 17 -3.52 -7.94 21.83
CA ALA A 17 -2.38 -7.55 20.99
C ALA A 17 -2.75 -6.41 20.02
N VAL A 18 -3.87 -6.54 19.30
CA VAL A 18 -4.34 -5.48 18.37
C VAL A 18 -4.70 -4.20 19.14
N ALA A 19 -5.39 -4.33 20.27
CA ALA A 19 -5.76 -3.19 21.10
C ALA A 19 -4.53 -2.51 21.75
N ASP A 20 -3.50 -3.26 22.13
CA ASP A 20 -2.24 -2.70 22.65
C ASP A 20 -1.60 -1.79 21.60
N LEU A 21 -1.44 -2.29 20.36
CA LEU A 21 -0.91 -1.50 19.26
C LEU A 21 -1.76 -0.25 18.99
N TRP A 22 -3.08 -0.38 18.92
CA TRP A 22 -3.98 0.76 18.75
C TRP A 22 -3.82 1.80 19.86
N ASN A 23 -3.84 1.38 21.13
CA ASN A 23 -3.70 2.28 22.27
C ASN A 23 -2.33 3.00 22.25
N THR A 24 -1.27 2.32 21.83
CA THR A 24 0.05 2.92 21.65
C THR A 24 0.02 3.98 20.55
N LEU A 25 -0.58 3.70 19.39
CA LEU A 25 -0.73 4.69 18.32
C LEU A 25 -1.56 5.91 18.77
N GLN A 26 -2.63 5.70 19.53
CA GLN A 26 -3.41 6.79 20.11
C GLN A 26 -2.59 7.63 21.11
N ALA A 27 -1.80 6.99 21.97
CA ALA A 27 -0.92 7.69 22.90
C ALA A 27 0.18 8.48 22.18
N MET A 28 0.55 8.06 20.97
CA MET A 28 1.46 8.79 20.07
C MET A 28 0.76 9.86 19.22
N GLU A 29 -0.55 10.05 19.41
CA GLU A 29 -1.40 11.04 18.72
C GLU A 29 -1.53 10.80 17.20
N VAL A 30 -1.62 9.53 16.79
CA VAL A 30 -1.97 9.15 15.41
C VAL A 30 -3.23 9.89 14.93
N ASN A 31 -3.34 10.18 13.63
CA ASN A 31 -4.37 11.02 12.99
C ASN A 31 -4.30 12.52 13.32
N THR A 32 -3.54 12.93 14.34
CA THR A 32 -3.24 14.36 14.58
C THR A 32 -1.83 14.71 14.09
N LYS A 33 -0.91 13.75 14.12
CA LYS A 33 0.44 13.88 13.57
C LYS A 33 0.99 12.52 13.15
N ASN A 34 2.05 12.57 12.36
CA ASN A 34 2.76 11.39 11.90
C ASN A 34 3.46 10.67 13.07
N VAL A 35 3.26 9.35 13.15
CA VAL A 35 3.94 8.46 14.09
C VAL A 35 5.12 7.81 13.38
N TYR A 36 6.32 8.29 13.65
CA TYR A 36 7.54 7.77 13.03
C TYR A 36 7.85 6.33 13.51
N LEU A 37 8.19 5.44 12.58
CA LEU A 37 8.41 4.02 12.89
C LEU A 37 9.57 3.81 13.87
N TYR A 38 10.62 4.63 13.82
CA TYR A 38 11.72 4.55 14.81
C TYR A 38 11.25 4.83 16.24
N LYS A 39 10.25 5.72 16.44
CA LYS A 39 9.69 5.98 17.78
C LYS A 39 8.81 4.83 18.26
N LEU A 40 8.11 4.19 17.33
CA LEU A 40 7.34 2.98 17.63
C LEU A 40 8.28 1.83 18.02
N ALA A 41 9.38 1.66 17.29
CA ALA A 41 10.44 0.72 17.64
C ALA A 41 11.03 0.99 19.03
N GLU A 42 11.37 2.24 19.35
CA GLU A 42 11.85 2.64 20.67
C GLU A 42 10.85 2.33 21.78
N HIS A 43 9.54 2.57 21.54
CA HIS A 43 8.48 2.28 22.50
C HIS A 43 8.39 0.79 22.84
N TYR A 44 8.48 -0.07 21.82
CA TYR A 44 8.42 -1.52 21.98
C TYR A 44 9.78 -2.16 22.31
N GLY A 45 10.85 -1.37 22.44
CA GLY A 45 12.19 -1.86 22.77
C GLY A 45 12.86 -2.66 21.65
N ILE A 46 12.50 -2.39 20.39
CA ILE A 46 13.06 -3.04 19.21
C ILE A 46 14.36 -2.32 18.81
N ASP A 47 15.49 -3.02 18.92
CA ASP A 47 16.82 -2.52 18.56
C ASP A 47 17.06 -2.67 17.04
N TYR A 48 16.34 -1.86 16.26
CA TYR A 48 16.33 -1.95 14.79
C TYR A 48 17.72 -1.74 14.16
N GLU A 49 18.59 -0.93 14.78
CA GLU A 49 19.96 -0.70 14.29
C GLU A 49 20.80 -1.98 14.39
N LYS A 50 20.71 -2.69 15.52
CA LYS A 50 21.42 -3.96 15.71
C LYS A 50 20.88 -5.06 14.81
N MET A 51 19.58 -5.04 14.53
CA MET A 51 18.91 -6.01 13.68
C MET A 51 19.14 -5.73 12.19
N GLY A 52 19.52 -4.49 11.84
CA GLY A 52 19.71 -4.07 10.46
C GLY A 52 18.41 -3.88 9.68
N ILE A 53 17.28 -3.72 10.37
CA ILE A 53 15.96 -3.56 9.76
C ILE A 53 15.63 -2.08 9.56
N SER A 54 14.90 -1.78 8.48
CA SER A 54 14.48 -0.41 8.16
C SER A 54 13.31 0.02 9.03
N VAL A 55 13.39 1.23 9.59
CA VAL A 55 12.28 1.96 10.22
C VAL A 55 12.12 3.34 9.59
N ARG A 56 12.50 3.46 8.32
CA ARG A 56 12.51 4.72 7.57
C ARG A 56 11.13 5.01 6.99
N GLY A 57 10.22 5.38 7.86
CA GLY A 57 8.86 5.74 7.48
C GLY A 57 8.08 6.27 8.66
N HIS A 58 6.79 6.48 8.43
CA HIS A 58 5.86 6.89 9.46
C HIS A 58 4.44 6.45 9.12
N ILE A 59 3.66 6.19 10.16
CA ILE A 59 2.21 6.03 10.06
C ILE A 59 1.60 7.44 10.03
N TYR A 60 0.82 7.76 9.01
CA TYR A 60 0.14 9.06 8.90
C TYR A 60 -1.37 8.97 9.16
N TRP A 61 -1.95 7.78 9.04
CA TRP A 61 -3.37 7.52 9.31
C TRP A 61 -3.56 6.14 9.94
N ALA A 62 -4.54 6.01 10.84
CA ALA A 62 -4.95 4.73 11.42
C ALA A 62 -6.42 4.73 11.88
N GLU A 63 -7.08 3.58 11.79
CA GLU A 63 -8.45 3.35 12.24
C GLU A 63 -8.58 2.00 12.93
N PHE A 64 -9.43 1.94 13.95
CA PHE A 64 -9.67 0.73 14.73
C PHE A 64 -11.15 0.38 14.76
N GLU A 65 -11.45 -0.84 14.31
CA GLU A 65 -12.78 -1.40 14.24
C GLU A 65 -12.85 -2.65 15.13
N ALA A 66 -13.73 -2.64 16.12
CA ALA A 66 -13.91 -3.78 17.02
C ALA A 66 -15.37 -3.99 17.40
N ASP A 67 -15.88 -5.20 17.14
CA ASP A 67 -17.17 -5.70 17.60
C ASP A 67 -17.02 -7.10 18.22
N GLU A 68 -18.06 -7.94 18.28
CA GLU A 68 -17.98 -9.30 18.86
C GLU A 68 -17.15 -10.28 18.00
N ASP A 69 -17.12 -10.10 16.69
CA ASP A 69 -16.51 -11.02 15.71
C ASP A 69 -15.21 -10.45 15.09
N ILE A 70 -15.07 -9.12 15.07
CA ILE A 70 -13.98 -8.41 14.42
C ILE A 70 -13.15 -7.63 15.45
N CYS A 71 -11.83 -7.66 15.23
CA CYS A 71 -10.87 -6.75 15.86
C CYS A 71 -9.79 -6.43 14.82
N LEU A 72 -9.98 -5.32 14.13
CA LEU A 72 -9.19 -4.90 12.97
C LEU A 72 -8.57 -3.53 13.24
N LEU A 73 -7.27 -3.45 13.07
CA LEU A 73 -6.53 -2.18 13.02
C LEU A 73 -6.09 -1.96 11.57
N SER A 74 -6.55 -0.87 10.97
CA SER A 74 -6.09 -0.40 9.66
C SER A 74 -5.14 0.77 9.86
N PHE A 75 -4.04 0.84 9.10
CA PHE A 75 -3.19 2.03 9.08
C PHE A 75 -2.40 2.14 7.79
N ASP A 76 -2.02 3.37 7.44
CA ASP A 76 -1.25 3.65 6.24
C ASP A 76 0.12 4.22 6.60
N THR A 77 1.15 3.84 5.85
CA THR A 77 2.52 4.34 6.03
C THR A 77 3.10 4.91 4.75
N GLU A 78 3.81 6.03 4.88
CA GLU A 78 4.80 6.43 3.90
C GLU A 78 6.18 5.99 4.37
N SER A 79 6.89 5.25 3.52
CA SER A 79 8.20 4.67 3.81
C SER A 79 9.19 4.84 2.66
N ALA A 80 10.48 4.70 2.94
CA ALA A 80 11.52 4.86 1.93
C ALA A 80 11.67 3.56 1.13
N TRP A 81 11.40 3.63 -0.18
CA TRP A 81 11.59 2.60 -1.20
C TRP A 81 10.70 1.37 -1.14
N SER A 82 10.31 0.88 0.02
CA SER A 82 9.44 -0.30 0.19
C SER A 82 8.76 -0.25 1.55
N ALA A 83 7.77 -1.12 1.76
CA ALA A 83 7.22 -1.40 3.07
C ALA A 83 8.31 -1.69 4.12
N CYS A 84 7.96 -1.54 5.40
CA CYS A 84 8.83 -1.87 6.53
C CYS A 84 8.37 -3.19 7.16
N GLU A 85 8.19 -4.22 6.35
CA GLU A 85 7.64 -5.52 6.72
C GLU A 85 8.47 -6.20 7.83
N GLU A 86 9.79 -6.17 7.73
CA GLU A 86 10.67 -6.72 8.77
C GLU A 86 10.47 -6.05 10.13
N PHE A 87 10.13 -4.76 10.15
CA PHE A 87 9.81 -4.05 11.39
C PHE A 87 8.46 -4.52 11.96
N PHE A 88 7.43 -4.69 11.13
CA PHE A 88 6.13 -5.16 11.59
C PHE A 88 6.15 -6.63 12.03
N ASP A 89 7.00 -7.47 11.43
CA ASP A 89 7.28 -8.83 11.89
C ASP A 89 7.88 -8.85 13.30
N GLU A 90 8.84 -7.97 13.58
CA GLU A 90 9.44 -7.85 14.91
C GLU A 90 8.48 -7.26 15.93
N LEU A 91 7.67 -6.29 15.53
CA LEU A 91 6.59 -5.74 16.35
C LEU A 91 5.59 -6.84 16.74
N ASN A 92 5.19 -7.69 15.78
CA ASN A 92 4.33 -8.83 16.04
C ASN A 92 4.95 -9.77 17.09
N LYS A 93 6.24 -10.11 16.94
CA LYS A 93 6.96 -10.97 17.92
C LYS A 93 6.95 -10.37 19.33
N VAL A 94 7.18 -9.06 19.46
CA VAL A 94 7.11 -8.36 20.76
C VAL A 94 5.70 -8.40 21.37
N LEU A 95 4.68 -8.34 20.52
CA LEU A 95 3.27 -8.42 20.91
C LEU A 95 2.75 -9.86 21.12
N GLY A 96 3.64 -10.86 21.06
CA GLY A 96 3.31 -12.26 21.35
C GLY A 96 3.22 -13.17 20.11
N GLY A 97 3.38 -12.62 18.90
CA GLY A 97 3.39 -13.38 17.65
C GLY A 97 2.01 -13.83 17.17
N GLU A 98 0.94 -13.17 17.63
CA GLU A 98 -0.45 -13.53 17.34
C GLU A 98 -1.16 -12.53 16.40
N LEU A 99 -0.43 -11.53 15.89
CA LEU A 99 -0.95 -10.66 14.83
C LEU A 99 -0.86 -11.37 13.49
N SER A 100 -1.89 -11.19 12.69
CA SER A 100 -1.91 -11.44 11.26
C SER A 100 -1.89 -10.08 10.56
N VAL A 101 -0.88 -9.86 9.72
CA VAL A 101 -0.58 -8.55 9.14
C VAL A 101 -0.69 -8.69 7.64
N SER A 102 -1.81 -8.23 7.07
CA SER A 102 -1.98 -8.12 5.63
C SER A 102 -1.59 -6.70 5.20
N TYR A 103 -0.96 -6.54 4.03
CA TYR A 103 -0.59 -5.24 3.48
C TYR A 103 -0.60 -5.19 1.95
N ARG A 104 -0.84 -4.00 1.42
CA ARG A 104 -0.65 -3.64 0.01
C ARG A 104 0.33 -2.48 -0.07
N GLU A 105 1.44 -2.69 -0.76
CA GLU A 105 2.48 -1.68 -0.98
C GLU A 105 2.54 -1.22 -2.43
N ILE A 106 2.68 0.09 -2.61
CA ILE A 106 2.74 0.78 -3.89
C ILE A 106 3.94 1.71 -3.89
N GLU A 107 4.85 1.55 -4.86
CA GLU A 107 5.96 2.46 -5.12
C GLU A 107 6.23 2.50 -6.63
N CYS A 108 5.65 3.48 -7.31
CA CYS A 108 5.73 3.56 -8.77
C CYS A 108 7.17 3.77 -9.29
N GLY A 109 8.04 4.43 -8.53
CA GLY A 109 9.40 4.75 -8.95
C GLY A 109 10.38 3.56 -8.88
N CYS A 110 10.02 2.48 -8.19
CA CYS A 110 10.79 1.24 -8.06
C CYS A 110 10.01 0.02 -8.58
N ASP A 111 8.90 0.24 -9.29
CA ASP A 111 8.01 -0.81 -9.80
C ASP A 111 7.52 -1.80 -8.73
N ILE A 112 7.17 -1.29 -7.54
CA ILE A 112 6.64 -2.10 -6.44
C ILE A 112 5.12 -2.00 -6.43
N PHE A 113 4.46 -3.13 -6.69
CA PHE A 113 3.01 -3.29 -6.63
C PHE A 113 2.73 -4.67 -6.06
N TYR A 114 2.68 -4.76 -4.73
CA TYR A 114 2.66 -6.04 -4.03
C TYR A 114 1.58 -6.10 -2.97
N VAL A 115 0.98 -7.28 -2.84
CA VAL A 115 -0.07 -7.59 -1.87
C VAL A 115 0.34 -8.85 -1.12
N HIS A 116 0.37 -8.73 0.20
CA HIS A 116 0.37 -9.85 1.12
C HIS A 116 -0.96 -9.83 1.87
N ASP A 117 -1.84 -10.79 1.59
CA ASP A 117 -3.20 -10.75 2.13
C ASP A 117 -3.68 -12.12 2.60
N GLU A 118 -3.75 -12.27 3.91
CA GLU A 118 -4.15 -13.51 4.57
C GLU A 118 -5.69 -13.60 4.75
N GLN A 119 -6.44 -12.53 4.52
CA GLN A 119 -7.89 -12.45 4.84
C GLN A 119 -8.78 -11.97 3.70
N GLY A 120 -8.23 -11.56 2.56
CA GLY A 120 -8.99 -11.03 1.43
C GLY A 120 -9.41 -9.57 1.64
N PHE A 121 -8.58 -8.78 2.31
CA PHE A 121 -8.76 -7.33 2.46
C PHE A 121 -8.47 -6.51 1.21
N PHE A 122 -7.62 -7.02 0.31
CA PHE A 122 -7.11 -6.32 -0.85
C PHE A 122 -7.48 -7.09 -2.13
N PRO A 123 -8.76 -7.05 -2.55
CA PRO A 123 -9.22 -7.80 -3.71
C PRO A 123 -8.81 -7.17 -5.05
N GLU A 124 -8.28 -5.95 -5.05
CA GLU A 124 -8.07 -5.16 -6.25
C GLU A 124 -6.89 -5.70 -7.09
N GLU A 125 -7.06 -5.76 -8.41
CA GLU A 125 -6.07 -6.38 -9.29
C GLU A 125 -4.92 -5.46 -9.71
N CYS A 126 -5.14 -4.14 -9.77
CA CYS A 126 -4.13 -3.23 -10.29
C CYS A 126 -4.20 -1.80 -9.72
N CYS A 127 -3.08 -1.10 -9.87
CA CYS A 127 -2.93 0.31 -9.61
C CYS A 127 -2.56 1.03 -10.90
N VAL A 128 -3.14 2.20 -11.11
CA VAL A 128 -2.81 3.11 -12.21
C VAL A 128 -1.98 4.27 -11.69
N SER A 129 -0.92 4.58 -12.42
CA SER A 129 -0.22 5.86 -12.31
C SER A 129 -0.40 6.64 -13.60
N SER A 130 -0.80 7.90 -13.52
CA SER A 130 -1.05 8.75 -14.68
C SER A 130 -0.71 10.20 -14.44
N SER A 131 -0.35 10.91 -15.50
CA SER A 131 -0.16 12.36 -15.48
C SER A 131 -0.45 12.94 -16.85
N GLY A 132 -0.78 14.23 -16.87
CA GLY A 132 -0.97 15.02 -18.09
C GLY A 132 -2.28 14.76 -18.82
N GLU A 133 -2.73 15.75 -19.60
CA GLU A 133 -3.98 15.67 -20.36
C GLU A 133 -3.99 14.46 -21.32
N PRO A 134 -5.08 13.67 -21.40
CA PRO A 134 -6.41 13.90 -20.79
C PRO A 134 -6.62 13.30 -19.39
N PHE A 135 -5.55 12.84 -18.74
CA PHE A 135 -5.58 12.19 -17.44
C PHE A 135 -5.41 13.20 -16.32
N GLU A 136 -5.91 12.84 -15.14
CA GLU A 136 -5.61 13.56 -13.91
C GLU A 136 -4.29 13.03 -13.36
N ASP A 137 -3.54 13.89 -12.67
CA ASP A 137 -2.34 13.49 -11.96
C ASP A 137 -2.75 12.55 -10.82
N ALA A 138 -2.41 11.28 -10.99
CA ALA A 138 -2.66 10.23 -10.04
C ALA A 138 -1.37 9.44 -9.87
N CYS A 139 -0.78 9.52 -8.68
CA CYS A 139 0.31 8.60 -8.34
C CYS A 139 -0.26 7.18 -8.19
N GLU A 140 -1.44 7.04 -7.59
CA GLU A 140 -2.01 5.77 -7.19
C GLU A 140 -3.54 5.79 -7.32
N ASP A 141 -4.08 5.19 -8.38
CA ASP A 141 -5.52 4.99 -8.57
C ASP A 141 -5.81 3.49 -8.66
N ILE A 142 -6.51 2.95 -7.67
CA ILE A 142 -6.67 1.50 -7.48
C ILE A 142 -7.95 1.03 -8.17
N PHE A 143 -7.85 -0.07 -8.91
CA PHE A 143 -8.96 -0.65 -9.66
C PHE A 143 -9.20 -2.10 -9.25
N ASP A 144 -10.49 -2.44 -9.07
CA ASP A 144 -10.96 -3.80 -8.80
C ASP A 144 -10.43 -4.78 -9.87
N THR A 145 -10.49 -4.40 -11.15
CA THR A 145 -9.98 -5.22 -12.26
C THR A 145 -9.11 -4.45 -13.24
N CYS A 146 -8.21 -5.16 -13.92
CA CYS A 146 -7.44 -4.59 -15.04
C CYS A 146 -8.36 -4.07 -16.16
N GLN A 147 -9.51 -4.72 -16.37
CA GLN A 147 -10.49 -4.33 -17.37
C GLN A 147 -11.09 -2.95 -17.07
N ASP A 148 -11.32 -2.61 -15.80
CA ASP A 148 -11.84 -1.30 -15.41
C ASP A 148 -10.82 -0.18 -15.69
N ALA A 149 -9.54 -0.42 -15.40
CA ALA A 149 -8.45 0.50 -15.74
C ALA A 149 -8.32 0.68 -17.26
N ILE A 150 -8.36 -0.42 -18.03
CA ILE A 150 -8.36 -0.39 -19.50
C ILE A 150 -9.55 0.41 -20.04
N ALA A 151 -10.74 0.18 -19.50
CA ALA A 151 -11.96 0.88 -19.92
C ALA A 151 -11.84 2.39 -19.70
N LYS A 152 -11.30 2.82 -18.55
CA LYS A 152 -11.04 4.24 -18.24
C LYS A 152 -10.08 4.87 -19.26
N TRP A 153 -8.99 4.18 -19.59
CA TRP A 153 -8.06 4.66 -20.61
C TRP A 153 -8.71 4.76 -22.00
N CYS A 154 -9.46 3.73 -22.41
CA CYS A 154 -10.15 3.69 -23.69
C CYS A 154 -11.16 4.83 -23.84
N GLU A 155 -11.92 5.13 -22.79
CA GLU A 155 -12.86 6.25 -22.75
C GLU A 155 -12.15 7.59 -23.00
N LYS A 156 -11.03 7.83 -22.31
CA LYS A 156 -10.28 9.09 -22.40
C LYS A 156 -9.60 9.28 -23.75
N MET A 157 -9.06 8.19 -24.32
CA MET A 157 -8.29 8.24 -25.56
C MET A 157 -9.15 8.04 -26.82
N GLY A 158 -10.38 7.54 -26.67
CA GLY A 158 -11.23 7.19 -27.82
C GLY A 158 -10.69 6.00 -28.62
N ILE A 159 -9.83 5.18 -28.02
CA ILE A 159 -9.23 3.99 -28.64
C ILE A 159 -9.88 2.76 -28.04
N ALA A 160 -10.48 1.92 -28.88
CA ALA A 160 -11.13 0.69 -28.43
C ALA A 160 -10.13 -0.46 -28.18
N GLN A 161 -10.44 -1.30 -27.20
CA GLN A 161 -9.73 -2.56 -26.92
C GLN A 161 -9.76 -3.53 -28.11
N GLY A 162 -10.91 -3.64 -28.81
CA GLY A 162 -11.07 -4.52 -29.96
C GLY A 162 -11.01 -6.00 -29.58
N ASP A 163 -10.29 -6.81 -30.35
CA ASP A 163 -10.12 -8.25 -30.10
C ASP A 163 -8.91 -8.57 -29.19
N ARG A 164 -8.20 -7.54 -28.67
CA ARG A 164 -7.04 -7.72 -27.79
C ARG A 164 -7.48 -8.29 -26.43
N THR A 165 -6.68 -9.19 -25.88
CA THR A 165 -6.84 -9.59 -24.47
C THR A 165 -6.49 -8.43 -23.55
N ASP A 166 -6.85 -8.54 -22.27
CA ASP A 166 -6.51 -7.53 -21.27
C ASP A 166 -5.00 -7.34 -21.16
N ASP A 167 -4.22 -8.44 -21.16
CA ASP A 167 -2.76 -8.38 -21.17
C ASP A 167 -2.20 -7.67 -22.41
N GLU A 168 -2.69 -8.01 -23.60
CA GLU A 168 -2.26 -7.35 -24.85
C GLU A 168 -2.63 -5.87 -24.88
N MET A 169 -3.77 -5.50 -24.29
CA MET A 169 -4.21 -4.11 -24.22
C MET A 169 -3.42 -3.34 -23.17
N MET A 170 -3.09 -3.94 -22.03
CA MET A 170 -2.21 -3.34 -21.03
C MET A 170 -0.81 -3.08 -21.57
N ASP A 171 -0.21 -4.05 -22.26
CA ASP A 171 1.09 -3.87 -22.93
C ASP A 171 1.04 -2.70 -23.94
N PHE A 172 -0.06 -2.60 -24.69
CA PHE A 172 -0.29 -1.49 -25.62
C PHE A 172 -0.42 -0.14 -24.91
N ILE A 173 -1.18 -0.08 -23.81
CA ILE A 173 -1.39 1.15 -23.02
C ILE A 173 -0.07 1.61 -22.37
N ASN A 174 0.64 0.68 -21.72
CA ASN A 174 1.90 0.98 -21.02
C ASN A 174 3.02 1.35 -22.00
N GLY A 175 2.95 0.89 -23.25
CA GLY A 175 3.86 1.28 -24.33
C GLY A 175 3.36 2.45 -25.19
N TYR A 176 2.24 3.09 -24.84
CA TYR A 176 1.66 4.14 -25.67
C TYR A 176 2.47 5.44 -25.58
N GLU A 177 2.91 5.96 -26.73
CA GLU A 177 3.63 7.23 -26.82
C GLU A 177 2.64 8.39 -26.98
N TYR A 178 2.69 9.34 -26.04
CA TYR A 178 1.89 10.57 -26.09
C TYR A 178 2.67 11.70 -26.77
N GLU A 179 1.94 12.70 -27.30
CA GLU A 179 2.57 13.87 -27.92
C GLU A 179 3.34 14.73 -26.89
N ASN A 180 2.87 14.75 -25.65
CA ASN A 180 3.55 15.38 -24.53
C ASN A 180 4.36 14.32 -23.76
N GLU A 181 5.64 14.60 -23.55
CA GLU A 181 6.56 13.73 -22.82
C GLU A 181 6.22 13.55 -21.33
N ASP A 182 5.48 14.51 -20.77
CA ASP A 182 5.01 14.46 -19.38
C ASP A 182 3.68 13.68 -19.24
N THR A 183 3.03 13.32 -20.36
CA THR A 183 1.78 12.55 -20.32
C THR A 183 2.06 11.06 -20.29
N TYR A 184 1.48 10.34 -19.33
CA TYR A 184 1.55 8.88 -19.25
C TYR A 184 0.31 8.29 -18.58
N TYR A 185 0.12 6.98 -18.81
CA TYR A 185 -0.88 6.17 -18.12
C TYR A 185 -0.35 4.74 -18.05
N TYR A 186 0.03 4.29 -16.86
CA TYR A 186 0.56 2.95 -16.63
C TYR A 186 -0.39 2.16 -15.75
N ILE A 187 -0.79 0.98 -16.22
CA ILE A 187 -1.55 -0.01 -15.46
C ILE A 187 -0.55 -1.02 -14.90
N ASN A 188 -0.48 -1.10 -13.57
CA ASN A 188 0.47 -1.93 -12.84
C ASN A 188 -0.29 -3.01 -12.05
N LYS A 189 -0.08 -4.28 -12.38
CA LYS A 189 -0.73 -5.39 -11.68
C LYS A 189 -0.11 -5.61 -10.31
N PHE A 190 -0.96 -5.90 -9.33
CA PHE A 190 -0.49 -6.37 -8.04
C PHE A 190 0.04 -7.81 -8.15
N THR A 191 1.18 -8.05 -7.53
CA THR A 191 1.69 -9.40 -7.27
C THR A 191 1.21 -9.85 -5.90
N PHE A 192 0.58 -11.02 -5.82
CA PHE A 192 0.00 -11.57 -4.58
C PHE A 192 0.89 -12.66 -3.97
N SER A 193 0.96 -12.70 -2.64
CA SER A 193 1.64 -13.73 -1.84
C SER A 193 0.73 -14.41 -0.83
#